data_AF-A0A7K1SYW9-F1
#
_entry.id   AF-A0A7K1SYW9-F1
#
_cell.length_a   1.000
_cell.length_b   1.000
_cell.length_c   1.000
_cell.angle_alpha   90.00
_cell.angle_beta   90.00
_cell.angle_gamma   90.00
#
_symmetry.space_group_name_H-M   'P 1'
#
loop_
_entity.id
_entity.type
_entity.pdbx_description
1 polymer ?
#
loop_
_entity_poly.entity_id
_entity_poly.type
_entity_poly.pdbx_seq_one_letter_code
_entity_poly.pdbx_strand_id
1 'polypeptide(L)'
;METQETSYLGVELKPHYLYEFMACGIPVPHYTTDPIFILKFKDAECYLNYRKVLKAILNELDLADPQNCKYEIQHSKAFIRNILFIMREQLSKRYN
;
A
#
# COMPACT_ATOMS: atom_id res chain seq x y z
N MET A 1 -7.48 32.69 6.49
CA MET A 1 -7.99 31.31 6.52
C MET A 1 -6.77 30.42 6.48
N GLU A 2 -6.33 29.94 7.64
CA GLU A 2 -5.29 28.91 7.71
C GLU A 2 -5.87 27.66 7.05
N THR A 3 -5.36 27.29 5.89
CA THR A 3 -5.50 25.93 5.38
C THR A 3 -4.82 25.03 6.40
N GLN A 4 -5.61 24.46 7.30
CA GLN A 4 -5.21 23.39 8.19
C GLN A 4 -4.73 22.26 7.26
N GLU A 5 -3.44 22.21 6.97
CA GLU A 5 -2.81 21.07 6.32
C GLU A 5 -3.08 19.89 7.26
N THR A 6 -4.14 19.15 6.96
CA THR A 6 -4.44 17.92 7.68
C THR A 6 -3.23 17.02 7.52
N SER A 7 -2.41 16.96 8.57
CA SER A 7 -1.14 16.25 8.59
C SER A 7 -1.37 14.74 8.66
N TYR A 8 -2.30 14.19 7.88
CA TYR A 8 -2.54 12.76 7.89
C TYR A 8 -1.35 12.06 7.24
N LEU A 9 -0.91 10.96 7.84
CA LEU A 9 0.11 10.10 7.26
C LEU A 9 -0.64 9.19 6.29
N GLY A 10 -0.68 9.55 5.01
CA GLY A 10 -1.43 8.77 4.03
C GLY A 10 -0.83 8.81 2.65
N VAL A 11 -1.15 7.78 1.87
CA VAL A 11 -0.70 7.61 0.49
C VAL A 11 -1.90 7.71 -0.44
N GLU A 12 -1.90 8.75 -1.25
CA GLU A 12 -2.86 8.90 -2.34
C GLU A 12 -2.55 7.90 -3.46
N LEU A 13 -3.55 7.12 -3.85
CA LEU A 13 -3.47 6.14 -4.91
C LEU A 13 -4.56 6.42 -5.97
N LYS A 14 -4.32 5.92 -7.18
CA LYS A 14 -5.32 6.00 -8.24
C LYS A 14 -6.51 5.09 -7.89
N PRO A 15 -7.76 5.46 -8.26
CA PRO A 15 -8.94 4.66 -7.90
C PRO A 15 -8.90 3.18 -8.33
N HIS A 16 -8.21 2.85 -9.43
CA HIS A 16 -8.09 1.46 -9.88
C HIS A 16 -7.32 0.55 -8.90
N TYR A 17 -6.50 1.12 -8.01
CA TYR A 17 -5.79 0.33 -7.00
C TYR A 17 -6.75 -0.37 -6.05
N LEU A 18 -7.96 0.16 -5.82
CA LEU A 18 -8.92 -0.49 -4.95
C LEU A 18 -9.30 -1.88 -5.47
N TYR A 19 -9.55 -2.00 -6.78
CA TYR A 19 -9.83 -3.30 -7.41
C TYR A 19 -8.64 -4.24 -7.30
N GLU A 20 -7.42 -3.73 -7.43
CA GLU A 20 -6.19 -4.52 -7.27
C GLU A 20 -6.01 -5.02 -5.83
N PHE A 21 -6.32 -4.21 -4.82
CA PHE A 21 -6.34 -4.65 -3.42
C PHE A 21 -7.30 -5.81 -3.21
N MET A 22 -8.51 -5.74 -3.79
CA MET A 22 -9.50 -6.82 -3.72
C MET A 22 -9.04 -8.06 -4.49
N ALA A 23 -8.56 -7.90 -5.72
CA ALA A 23 -8.12 -9.00 -6.58
C ALA A 23 -6.92 -9.77 -6.00
N CYS A 24 -5.98 -9.05 -5.37
CA CYS A 24 -4.79 -9.63 -4.77
C CYS A 24 -5.01 -10.07 -3.30
N GLY A 25 -6.19 -9.83 -2.72
CA GLY A 25 -6.48 -10.18 -1.33
C GLY A 25 -5.63 -9.43 -0.29
N ILE A 26 -5.15 -8.23 -0.63
CA ILE A 26 -4.27 -7.45 0.25
C ILE A 26 -5.14 -6.60 1.19
N PRO A 27 -4.85 -6.56 2.50
CA PRO A 27 -5.67 -5.82 3.45
C PRO A 27 -5.58 -4.32 3.20
N VAL A 28 -6.73 -3.63 3.20
CA VAL A 28 -6.80 -2.17 3.10
C VAL A 28 -6.79 -1.57 4.52
N PRO A 29 -5.83 -0.71 4.88
CA PRO A 29 -5.62 -0.24 6.26
C PRO A 29 -6.76 0.62 6.81
N HIS A 30 -7.46 1.42 5.98
CA HIS A 30 -8.78 2.02 6.26
C HIS A 30 -9.33 2.66 4.97
N TYR A 31 -10.64 2.47 4.72
CA TYR A 31 -11.33 3.04 3.56
C TYR A 31 -11.69 4.50 3.79
N THR A 32 -11.36 5.34 2.82
CA THR A 32 -11.85 6.72 2.77
C THR A 32 -13.01 6.76 1.81
N THR A 33 -14.14 7.33 2.24
CA THR A 33 -15.28 7.67 1.37
C THR A 33 -14.97 8.79 0.38
N ASP A 34 -13.70 9.18 0.26
CA ASP A 34 -13.22 10.17 -0.70
C ASP A 34 -13.31 9.60 -2.13
N PRO A 35 -13.58 10.45 -3.14
CA PRO A 35 -13.52 10.07 -4.56
C PRO A 35 -12.11 9.63 -5.00
N ILE A 36 -11.12 9.84 -4.12
CA ILE A 36 -9.72 9.49 -4.28
C ILE A 36 -9.43 8.33 -3.32
N PHE A 37 -8.82 7.26 -3.82
CA PHE A 37 -8.45 6.13 -2.99
C PHE A 37 -7.18 6.46 -2.19
N ILE A 38 -7.33 6.73 -0.90
CA ILE A 38 -6.21 7.12 -0.03
C ILE A 38 -6.00 6.06 1.04
N LEU A 39 -4.79 5.54 1.17
CA LEU A 39 -4.39 4.77 2.33
C LEU A 39 -4.11 5.73 3.48
N LYS A 40 -5.00 5.84 4.47
CA LYS A 40 -4.79 6.69 5.66
C LYS A 40 -4.28 5.85 6.83
N PHE A 41 -3.27 6.35 7.53
CA PHE A 41 -2.70 5.75 8.73
C PHE A 41 -2.86 6.70 9.92
N LYS A 42 -3.20 6.13 11.08
CA LYS A 42 -3.40 6.88 12.32
C LYS A 42 -2.12 7.58 12.80
N ASP A 43 -0.99 6.89 12.67
CA ASP A 43 0.32 7.34 13.11
C ASP A 43 1.43 6.65 12.28
N ALA A 44 2.67 7.04 12.54
CA ALA A 44 3.85 6.46 11.88
C ALA A 44 4.02 4.96 12.20
N GLU A 45 3.58 4.50 13.37
CA GLU A 45 3.67 3.09 13.76
C GLU A 45 2.74 2.23 12.91
N CYS A 46 1.49 2.64 12.73
CA CYS A 46 0.51 1.99 11.86
C CYS A 46 1.02 1.89 10.42
N TYR A 47 1.65 2.96 9.92
CA TYR A 47 2.29 2.97 8.60
C TYR A 47 3.45 1.96 8.51
N LEU A 48 4.34 1.93 9.50
CA LEU A 48 5.46 0.98 9.53
C LEU A 48 4.98 -0.46 9.66
N ASN A 49 3.96 -0.71 10.48
CA ASN A 49 3.35 -2.02 10.64
C ASN A 49 2.68 -2.48 9.35
N TYR A 50 1.98 -1.60 8.64
CA TYR A 50 1.41 -1.94 7.34
C TYR A 50 2.50 -2.31 6.31
N ARG A 51 3.62 -1.58 6.28
CA ARG A 51 4.78 -1.98 5.44
C ARG A 51 5.34 -3.35 5.82
N LYS A 52 5.40 -3.69 7.11
CA LYS A 52 5.82 -5.02 7.57
C LYS A 52 4.85 -6.10 7.08
N VAL A 53 3.55 -5.86 7.18
CA VAL A 53 2.50 -6.77 6.68
C VAL A 53 2.67 -7.01 5.18
N LEU A 54 2.81 -5.95 4.37
CA LEU A 54 3.02 -6.09 2.92
C LEU A 54 4.28 -6.90 2.59
N LYS A 55 5.38 -6.71 3.33
CA LYS A 55 6.59 -7.50 3.16
C LYS A 55 6.40 -8.97 3.56
N ALA A 56 5.64 -9.24 4.62
CA ALA A 56 5.33 -10.60 5.04
C ALA A 56 4.51 -11.33 3.96
N ILE A 57 3.48 -10.68 3.41
CA ILE A 57 2.69 -11.22 2.29
C ILE A 57 3.59 -11.49 1.08
N LEU A 58 4.50 -10.57 0.74
CA LEU A 58 5.43 -10.78 -0.37
C LEU A 58 6.29 -12.04 -0.17
N ASN A 59 6.78 -12.27 1.05
CA ASN A 59 7.54 -13.47 1.38
C ASN A 59 6.68 -14.74 1.29
N GLU A 60 5.43 -14.70 1.77
CA GLU A 60 4.51 -15.84 1.65
C GLU A 60 4.21 -16.18 0.18
N LEU A 61 4.06 -15.16 -0.67
CA LEU A 61 3.90 -15.34 -2.12
C LEU A 61 5.13 -15.94 -2.79
N ASP A 62 6.34 -15.56 -2.37
CA ASP A 62 7.59 -16.18 -2.84
C ASP A 62 7.67 -17.66 -2.43
N LEU A 63 7.20 -18.03 -1.23
CA LEU A 63 7.16 -19.42 -0.78
C LEU A 63 6.07 -20.24 -1.47
N ALA A 64 4.94 -19.62 -1.83
CA ALA A 64 3.81 -20.27 -2.50
C ALA A 64 4.06 -20.56 -4.00
N ASP A 65 4.98 -19.82 -4.63
CA ASP A 65 5.39 -19.99 -6.03
C ASP A 65 6.90 -19.80 -6.20
N PRO A 66 7.73 -20.74 -5.72
CA PRO A 66 9.19 -20.63 -5.78
C PRO A 66 9.72 -20.66 -7.22
N GLN A 67 8.95 -21.23 -8.15
CA GLN A 67 9.29 -21.27 -9.58
C GLN A 67 8.84 -20.01 -10.32
N ASN A 68 8.09 -19.12 -9.66
CA ASN A 68 7.58 -17.87 -10.21
C ASN A 68 6.87 -18.11 -11.56
N CYS A 69 5.97 -19.10 -11.62
CA CYS A 69 5.27 -19.51 -12.83
C CYS A 69 3.77 -19.18 -12.82
N LYS A 70 3.18 -18.87 -11.65
CA LYS A 70 1.76 -18.53 -11.52
C LYS A 70 1.54 -17.04 -11.74
N TYR A 71 0.73 -16.71 -12.74
CA TYR A 71 0.47 -15.33 -13.15
C TYR A 71 -0.12 -14.49 -12.01
N GLU A 72 -1.09 -15.04 -11.28
CA GLU A 72 -1.80 -14.35 -10.21
C GLU A 72 -0.87 -13.98 -9.05
N ILE A 73 0.09 -14.86 -8.74
CA ILE A 73 1.11 -14.62 -7.71
C ILE A 73 2.11 -13.57 -8.18
N GLN A 74 2.54 -13.63 -9.43
CA GLN A 74 3.42 -12.61 -10.02
C GLN A 74 2.77 -11.23 -10.04
N HIS A 75 1.49 -11.18 -10.44
CA HIS A 75 0.68 -9.96 -10.45
C HIS A 75 0.56 -9.36 -9.05
N SER A 76 0.21 -10.18 -8.06
CA SER A 76 0.13 -9.77 -6.65
C SER A 76 1.47 -9.24 -6.12
N LYS A 77 2.58 -9.92 -6.43
CA LYS A 77 3.94 -9.47 -6.05
C LYS A 77 4.29 -8.12 -6.69
N ALA A 78 3.98 -7.94 -7.97
CA ALA A 78 4.24 -6.70 -8.69
C ALA A 78 3.44 -5.54 -8.06
N PHE A 79 2.17 -5.77 -7.76
CA PHE A 79 1.31 -4.80 -7.10
C PHE A 79 1.82 -4.42 -5.71
N ILE A 80 2.16 -5.40 -4.85
CA ILE A 80 2.70 -5.13 -3.50
C ILE A 80 4.01 -4.34 -3.57
N ARG A 81 4.92 -4.70 -4.48
CA ARG A 81 6.18 -3.97 -4.70
C ARG A 81 5.94 -2.52 -5.09
N ASN A 82 4.97 -2.29 -5.96
CA ASN A 82 4.59 -0.96 -6.38
C ASN A 82 4.00 -0.12 -5.22
N ILE A 83 3.13 -0.70 -4.38
CA ILE A 83 2.66 -0.02 -3.16
C ILE A 83 3.83 0.35 -2.24
N LEU A 84 4.74 -0.58 -1.97
CA LEU A 84 5.92 -0.33 -1.14
C LEU A 84 6.82 0.79 -1.70
N PHE A 85 6.93 0.87 -3.02
CA PHE A 85 7.65 1.95 -3.71
C PHE A 85 6.97 3.30 -3.51
N ILE A 86 5.66 3.40 -3.78
CA ILE A 86 4.90 4.65 -3.60
C ILE A 86 4.99 5.13 -2.15
N MET A 87 4.83 4.21 -1.19
CA MET A 87 4.97 4.51 0.24
C MET A 87 6.35 5.11 0.57
N ARG A 88 7.43 4.54 0.01
CA ARG A 88 8.81 5.05 0.22
C ARG A 88 8.98 6.46 -0.35
N GLU A 89 8.48 6.71 -1.55
CA GLU A 89 8.60 8.01 -2.23
C GLU A 89 7.81 9.12 -1.51
N GLN A 90 6.68 8.79 -0.90
CA GLN A 90 5.92 9.79 -0.14
C GLN A 90 6.59 10.15 1.20
N LEU A 91 7.29 9.21 1.84
CA LEU A 91 8.12 9.52 3.00
C LEU A 91 9.30 10.42 2.63
N SER A 92 10.03 10.09 1.57
CA SER A 92 11.21 10.88 1.18
C SER A 92 10.86 12.32 0.82
N LYS A 93 9.65 12.57 0.28
CA LYS A 93 9.15 13.93 0.01
C LYS A 93 8.72 14.71 1.25
N ARG A 94 8.39 14.04 2.35
CA ARG A 94 7.87 14.67 3.58
C ARG A 94 8.97 14.99 4.60
N TYR A 95 10.14 14.37 4.48
CA TYR A 95 11.26 14.48 5.41
C TYR A 95 12.57 14.97 4.76
N ASN A 96 12.52 15.43 3.50
CA ASN A 96 13.57 16.24 2.84
C ASN A 96 13.03 17.65 2.61
#